data_AF-A0A436WT44-F1
#
_entry.id   AF-A0A436WT44-F1
#
_cell.length_a   1.000
_cell.length_b   1.000
_cell.length_c   1.000
_cell.angle_alpha   90.00
_cell.angle_beta   90.00
_cell.angle_gamma   90.00
#
_symmetry.space_group_name_H-M   'P 1'
#
loop_
_entity.id
_entity.type
_entity.pdbx_description
1 polymer ?
#
loop_
_entity_poly.entity_id
_entity_poly.type
_entity_poly.pdbx_seq_one_letter_code
_entity_poly.pdbx_strand_id
1 'polypeptide(L)' 'ASAYIIAAALAPKRDEVELAQTLRALSPSATPNPRLIAVADALLGRDGRMIAAIEAIGRGADAFEGIPFELKIEA' A
#
# COMPACT_ATOMS: atom_id res chain seq x y z
N ALA A 1 2.31 2.51 -4.96
CA ALA A 1 3.39 2.10 -4.04
C ALA A 1 3.64 3.18 -2.99
N SER A 2 4.10 4.37 -3.37
CA SER A 2 4.53 5.40 -2.41
C SER A 2 3.45 5.82 -1.39
N ALA A 3 2.18 5.97 -1.81
CA ALA A 3 1.08 6.30 -0.89
C ALA A 3 0.96 5.30 0.28
N TYR A 4 1.07 4.00 -0.02
CA TYR A 4 1.05 2.93 0.99
C TYR A 4 2.27 3.01 1.92
N ILE A 5 3.46 3.20 1.35
CA ILE A 5 4.71 3.30 2.12
C ILE A 5 4.67 4.49 3.08
N ILE A 6 4.26 5.66 2.58
CA ILE A 6 4.16 6.89 3.36
C ILE A 6 3.11 6.73 4.46
N ALA A 7 1.96 6.13 4.15
CA ALA A 7 0.92 5.88 5.14
C ALA A 7 1.40 4.92 6.24
N ALA A 8 2.08 3.83 5.90
CA ALA A 8 2.66 2.89 6.87
C ALA A 8 3.76 3.52 7.74
N ALA A 9 4.50 4.48 7.19
CA ALA A 9 5.52 5.22 7.93
C ALA A 9 4.92 6.25 8.89
N LEU A 10 3.88 6.98 8.47
CA LEU A 10 3.28 8.08 9.24
C LEU A 10 2.21 7.62 10.24
N ALA A 11 1.56 6.48 10.01
CA ALA A 11 0.57 5.91 10.92
C ALA A 11 1.04 4.53 11.40
N PRO A 12 2.06 4.45 12.29
CA PRO A 12 2.76 3.20 12.51
C PRO A 12 1.92 2.09 13.16
N LYS A 13 0.85 2.46 13.85
CA LYS A 13 -0.11 1.55 14.50
C LYS A 13 -1.16 0.98 13.54
N ARG A 14 -1.28 1.54 12.34
CA ARG A 14 -2.25 1.09 11.35
C ARG A 14 -1.81 -0.26 10.79
N ASP A 15 -2.77 -1.14 10.62
CA ASP A 15 -2.54 -2.49 10.10
C ASP A 15 -2.21 -2.45 8.59
N GLU A 16 -1.22 -3.24 8.19
CA GLU A 16 -0.70 -3.27 6.82
C GLU A 16 -1.72 -3.82 5.82
N VAL A 17 -2.55 -4.78 6.23
CA VAL A 17 -3.58 -5.42 5.39
C VAL A 17 -4.74 -4.44 5.19
N GLU A 18 -5.23 -3.84 6.27
CA GLU A 18 -6.27 -2.81 6.20
C GLU A 18 -5.83 -1.64 5.32
N LEU A 19 -4.60 -1.17 5.46
CA LEU A 19 -4.05 -0.10 4.62
C LEU A 19 -3.98 -0.51 3.13
N ALA A 20 -3.62 -1.76 2.83
CA ALA A 20 -3.55 -2.25 1.46
C ALA A 20 -4.94 -2.37 0.83
N GLN A 21 -5.92 -2.83 1.60
CA GLN A 21 -7.32 -2.88 1.20
C GLN A 21 -7.89 -1.47 0.97
N THR A 22 -7.61 -0.52 1.86
CA THR A 22 -8.02 0.88 1.70
C THR A 22 -7.40 1.49 0.45
N LEU A 23 -6.11 1.24 0.17
CA LEU A 23 -5.49 1.67 -1.08
C LEU A 23 -6.23 1.11 -2.31
N ARG A 24 -6.57 -0.19 -2.32
CA ARG A 24 -7.30 -0.81 -3.44
C ARG A 24 -8.71 -0.26 -3.59
N ALA A 25 -9.41 0.00 -2.50
CA ALA A 25 -10.75 0.58 -2.52
C ALA A 25 -10.74 2.00 -3.13
N LEU A 26 -9.75 2.81 -2.77
CA LEU A 26 -9.58 4.17 -3.30
C LEU A 26 -9.04 4.20 -4.73
N SER A 27 -8.24 3.20 -5.11
CA SER A 27 -7.62 3.08 -6.42
C SER A 27 -7.71 1.63 -6.91
N PRO A 28 -8.78 1.24 -7.63
CA PRO A 28 -8.98 -0.12 -8.12
C PRO A 28 -7.83 -0.64 -9.00
N SER A 29 -7.15 0.26 -9.72
CA SER A 29 -6.01 -0.06 -10.58
C SER A 29 -4.66 -0.15 -9.85
N ALA A 30 -4.63 0.11 -8.54
CA ALA A 30 -3.39 0.08 -7.77
C ALA A 30 -2.70 -1.29 -7.85
N THR A 31 -1.54 -1.30 -8.51
CA THR A 31 -0.60 -2.43 -8.56
C THR A 31 0.74 -1.96 -8.01
N PRO A 32 0.93 -1.94 -6.68
CA PRO A 32 2.16 -1.44 -6.08
C PRO A 32 3.37 -2.29 -6.51
N ASN A 33 4.51 -1.63 -6.78
CA ASN A 33 5.75 -2.32 -7.14
C ASN A 33 6.27 -3.14 -5.94
N PRO A 34 6.30 -4.48 -5.99
CA PRO A 34 6.68 -5.33 -4.86
C PRO A 34 8.09 -5.04 -4.34
N ARG A 35 9.04 -4.69 -5.22
CA ARG A 35 10.42 -4.38 -4.80
C ARG A 35 10.50 -3.15 -3.91
N LEU A 36 9.73 -2.11 -4.22
CA LEU A 36 9.68 -0.91 -3.39
C LEU A 36 9.04 -1.20 -2.03
N ILE A 37 8.01 -2.04 -2.01
CA ILE A 37 7.33 -2.43 -0.78
C ILE A 37 8.27 -3.25 0.12
N ALA A 38 9.00 -4.22 -0.43
CA ALA A 38 9.96 -5.02 0.33
C ALA A 38 11.09 -4.17 0.95
N VAL A 39 11.59 -3.16 0.22
CA VAL A 39 12.58 -2.22 0.77
C VAL A 39 11.98 -1.40 1.91
N ALA A 40 10.78 -0.87 1.75
CA ALA A 40 10.10 -0.11 2.79
C ALA A 40 9.78 -0.98 4.03
N ASP A 41 9.33 -2.21 3.82
CA ASP A 41 9.04 -3.19 4.87
C ASP A 41 10.26 -3.40 5.78
N ALA A 42 11.42 -3.67 5.17
CA ALA A 42 12.68 -3.84 5.88
C ALA A 42 13.12 -2.56 6.61
N LEU A 43 13.02 -1.39 5.96
CA LEU A 43 13.40 -0.11 6.56
C LEU A 43 12.50 0.31 7.73
N LEU A 44 11.23 -0.07 7.69
CA LEU A 44 10.23 0.26 8.71
C LEU A 44 10.08 -0.85 9.77
N GLY A 45 10.83 -1.95 9.67
CA GLY A 45 10.78 -3.07 10.62
C GLY A 45 9.41 -3.74 10.67
N ARG A 46 8.81 -4.03 9.49
CA ARG A 46 7.46 -4.60 9.39
C ARG A 46 7.42 -6.11 9.29
N ASP A 47 8.56 -6.78 9.31
CA ASP A 47 8.71 -8.24 9.35
C ASP A 47 7.95 -8.95 8.22
N GLY A 48 7.97 -8.37 7.02
CA GLY A 48 7.31 -8.89 5.83
C GLY A 48 5.81 -8.59 5.74
N ARG A 49 5.20 -7.94 6.74
CA ARG A 49 3.74 -7.67 6.75
C ARG A 49 3.31 -6.73 5.64
N MET A 50 4.12 -5.74 5.27
CA MET A 50 3.78 -4.82 4.18
C MET A 50 3.79 -5.53 2.83
N ILE A 51 4.83 -6.34 2.56
CA ILE A 51 4.90 -7.06 1.28
C ILE A 51 3.80 -8.12 1.18
N ALA A 52 3.54 -8.86 2.26
CA ALA A 52 2.47 -9.85 2.32
C ALA A 52 1.09 -9.22 2.07
N ALA A 53 0.81 -8.04 2.65
CA ALA A 53 -0.44 -7.31 2.43
C ALA A 53 -0.62 -6.88 0.96
N ILE A 54 0.44 -6.39 0.32
CA ILE A 54 0.39 -5.99 -1.09
C ILE A 54 0.24 -7.21 -2.02
N GLU A 55 0.91 -8.32 -1.72
CA GLU A 55 0.75 -9.56 -2.48
C GLU A 55 -0.68 -10.11 -2.35
N ALA A 56 -1.28 -10.03 -1.16
CA ALA A 56 -2.64 -10.49 -0.90
C ALA A 56 -3.71 -9.72 -1.70
N ILE A 57 -3.55 -8.41 -1.93
CA ILE A 57 -4.48 -7.64 -2.77
C ILE A 57 -4.26 -7.86 -4.28
N GLY A 58 -3.16 -8.52 -4.67
CA GLY A 58 -2.86 -8.92 -6.04
C GLY A 58 -2.75 -7.77 -7.05
N ARG A 59 -2.89 -8.09 -8.33
CA ARG A 59 -2.88 -7.10 -9.42
C ARG A 59 -4.15 -6.24 -9.38
N GLY A 60 -4.00 -4.95 -9.69
CA GLY A 60 -5.10 -4.00 -9.86
C GLY A 60 -5.94 -4.26 -11.10
N ALA A 61 -7.13 -3.67 -11.14
CA ALA A 61 -7.95 -3.63 -12.35
C ALA A 61 -7.23 -2.88 -13.47
N ASP A 62 -7.52 -3.23 -14.72
CA ASP A 62 -6.99 -2.49 -15.86
C ASP A 62 -7.56 -1.08 -15.89
N ALA A 63 -6.73 -0.12 -16.25
CA ALA A 63 -7.12 1.27 -16.44
C ALA A 63 -6.31 1.85 -17.60
N PHE A 64 -6.96 2.69 -18.41
CA PHE A 64 -6.28 3.42 -19.48
C PHE A 64 -5.26 4.41 -18.91
N GLU A 65 -5.66 5.14 -17.87
CA GLU A 65 -4.84 6.03 -17.07
C GLU A 65 -5.23 5.89 -15.59
N GLY A 66 -4.35 6.28 -14.68
CA GLY A 66 -4.66 6.28 -13.24
C GLY A 66 -5.70 7.35 -12.90
N ILE A 67 -6.75 6.97 -12.16
CA ILE A 67 -7.72 7.93 -11.62
C ILE A 67 -7.12 8.54 -10.33
N PRO A 68 -7.08 9.88 -10.19
CA PRO A 68 -6.66 10.52 -8.95
C PRO A 68 -7.49 10.05 -7.75
N PHE A 69 -6.84 9.84 -6.62
CA PHE A 69 -7.49 9.44 -5.37
C PHE A 69 -6.79 10.10 -4.18
N GLU A 70 -7.47 10.14 -3.04
CA GLU A 70 -6.94 10.65 -1.78
C GLU A 70 -6.85 9.50 -0.77
N LEU A 71 -5.68 9.33 -0.14
CA LEU A 71 -5.47 8.42 0.98
C LEU A 71 -5.20 9.24 2.24
N LYS A 72 -6.16 9.29 3.15
CA LYS A 72 -6.05 10.03 4.40
C LYS A 72 -5.12 9.32 5.39
N ILE A 73 -4.32 10.12 6.08
CA ILE A 73 -3.45 9.68 7.18
C ILE A 73 -4.05 10.23 8.47
N GLU A 74 -4.45 9.34 9.37
CA GLU A 74 -4.86 9.68 10.72
C GLU A 74 -3.65 9.43 11.63
N ALA A 75 -3.16 10.49 12.29
CA ALA A 75 -1.98 10.47 13.15
C ALA A 75 -2.35 10.24 14.62
#